data_AF-A0A3D1KCN7-F1
#
_entry.id   AF-A0A3D1KCN7-F1
#
_cell.length_a   1.000
_cell.length_b   1.000
_cell.length_c   1.000
_cell.angle_alpha   90.00
_cell.angle_beta   90.00
_cell.angle_gamma   90.00
#
_symmetry.space_group_name_H-M   'P 1'
#
loop_
_entity.id
_entity.type
_entity.pdbx_description
1 polymer ?
#
loop_
_entity_poly.entity_id
_entity_poly.type
_entity_poly.pdbx_seq_one_letter_code
_entity_poly.pdbx_strand_id
1 'polypeptide(L)'
;MPDLMRFLGERPCVAHNASFDSRFYHAEMNRSGTTHERTFFCTMKLSRRLIPDLPSYKLGSLTQHLNLSSPADGNYRRALYDVMLTVELWKRIGNIISDRIGGKAPSREIYHAIMKKSKATAPKYLDKLAEEEGNGKALRSSPVLGEG
;
A
#
# COMPACT_ATOMS: atom_id res chain seq x y z
N MET A 1 12.27 -4.27 -23.17
CA MET A 1 12.68 -3.41 -22.03
C MET A 1 13.49 -4.23 -21.00
N PRO A 2 14.67 -4.77 -21.36
CA PRO A 2 15.34 -5.78 -20.53
C PRO A 2 15.89 -5.22 -19.21
N ASP A 3 16.48 -4.02 -19.23
CA ASP A 3 17.08 -3.41 -18.04
C ASP A 3 16.04 -3.06 -16.98
N LEU A 4 14.89 -2.52 -17.40
CA LEU A 4 13.78 -2.23 -16.48
C LEU A 4 13.24 -3.52 -15.84
N MET A 5 13.08 -4.58 -16.62
CA MET A 5 12.62 -5.86 -16.08
C MET A 5 13.63 -6.47 -15.12
N ARG A 6 14.92 -6.44 -15.46
CA ARG A 6 16.00 -6.88 -14.57
C ARG A 6 16.03 -6.07 -13.28
N PHE A 7 15.89 -4.75 -13.39
CA PHE A 7 15.82 -3.88 -12.23
C PHE A 7 14.62 -4.21 -11.36
N LEU A 8 13.42 -4.31 -11.92
CA LEU A 8 12.21 -4.53 -11.12
C LEU A 8 12.15 -5.96 -10.53
N GLY A 9 12.60 -6.97 -11.27
CA GLY A 9 12.41 -8.38 -10.90
C GLY A 9 10.93 -8.71 -10.69
N GLU A 10 10.65 -9.55 -9.71
CA GLU A 10 9.28 -9.98 -9.34
C GLU A 10 8.59 -9.04 -8.33
N ARG A 11 9.24 -7.94 -7.95
CA ARG A 11 8.72 -7.04 -6.92
C ARG A 11 7.45 -6.32 -7.41
N PRO A 12 6.44 -6.15 -6.55
CA PRO A 12 5.28 -5.33 -6.90
C PRO A 12 5.70 -3.87 -7.08
N CYS A 13 4.99 -3.16 -7.95
CA CYS A 13 5.13 -1.71 -8.05
C CYS A 13 4.12 -1.02 -7.15
N VAL A 14 4.51 0.12 -6.59
CA VAL A 14 3.61 1.02 -5.85
C VAL A 14 3.51 2.31 -6.65
N ALA A 15 2.30 2.78 -6.92
CA ALA A 15 2.08 4.03 -7.63
C ALA A 15 0.83 4.77 -7.11
N HIS A 16 0.83 6.08 -7.26
CA HIS A 16 -0.36 6.88 -6.98
C HIS A 16 -1.24 6.95 -8.23
N ASN A 17 -2.45 6.42 -8.13
CA ASN A 17 -3.33 6.18 -9.29
C ASN A 17 -2.76 5.17 -10.30
N ALA A 18 -2.32 4.00 -9.81
CA ALA A 18 -1.60 3.00 -10.59
C ALA A 18 -2.27 2.51 -11.90
N SER A 19 -3.59 2.72 -12.08
CA SER A 19 -4.24 2.45 -13.37
C SER A 19 -3.75 3.35 -14.50
N PHE A 20 -3.19 4.52 -14.17
CA PHE A 20 -2.51 5.38 -15.13
C PHE A 20 -1.15 4.78 -15.49
N ASP A 21 -0.28 4.56 -14.50
CA ASP A 21 1.10 4.07 -14.72
C ASP A 21 1.16 2.68 -15.37
N SER A 22 0.30 1.75 -14.92
CA SER A 22 0.27 0.39 -15.46
C SER A 22 -0.03 0.36 -16.96
N ARG A 23 -0.85 1.29 -17.48
CA ARG A 23 -1.13 1.35 -18.92
C ARG A 23 0.12 1.69 -19.73
N PHE A 24 0.93 2.64 -19.28
CA PHE A 24 2.22 2.95 -19.92
C PHE A 24 3.18 1.77 -19.81
N TYR A 25 3.27 1.16 -18.62
CA TYR A 25 4.09 -0.02 -18.42
C TYR A 25 3.75 -1.15 -19.41
N HIS A 26 2.48 -1.53 -19.50
CA HIS A 26 2.03 -2.60 -20.41
C HIS A 26 2.23 -2.22 -21.88
N ALA A 27 1.99 -0.96 -22.26
CA ALA A 27 2.23 -0.49 -23.62
C ALA A 27 3.72 -0.62 -24.01
N GLU A 28 4.64 -0.22 -23.12
CA GLU A 28 6.08 -0.31 -23.37
C GLU A 28 6.58 -1.77 -23.38
N MET A 29 6.03 -2.63 -22.52
CA MET A 29 6.35 -4.06 -22.54
C MET A 29 5.92 -4.68 -23.88
N ASN A 30 4.68 -4.44 -24.30
CA ASN A 30 4.15 -4.91 -25.57
C ASN A 30 4.96 -4.39 -26.77
N ARG A 31 5.31 -3.09 -26.79
CA ARG A 31 6.18 -2.50 -27.83
C ARG A 31 7.54 -3.16 -27.89
N SER A 32 8.04 -3.65 -26.76
CA SER A 32 9.32 -4.36 -26.69
C SER A 32 9.22 -5.87 -26.95
N GLY A 33 8.07 -6.35 -27.42
CA GLY A 33 7.83 -7.77 -27.70
C GLY A 33 7.80 -8.65 -26.45
N THR A 34 7.63 -8.06 -25.26
CA THR A 34 7.61 -8.79 -23.99
C THR A 34 6.22 -8.70 -23.36
N THR A 35 5.63 -9.83 -22.98
CA THR A 35 4.41 -9.86 -22.15
C THR A 35 4.82 -10.12 -20.70
N HIS A 36 4.55 -9.15 -19.84
CA HIS A 36 4.88 -9.27 -18.42
C HIS A 36 3.77 -8.67 -17.56
N GLU A 37 3.11 -9.56 -16.82
CA GLU A 37 2.14 -9.19 -15.80
C GLU A 37 2.85 -8.73 -14.54
N ARG A 38 2.40 -7.61 -13.98
CA ARG A 38 2.99 -7.05 -12.76
C ARG A 38 1.91 -6.61 -11.79
N THR A 39 2.11 -6.92 -10.52
CA THR A 39 1.24 -6.42 -9.45
C THR A 39 1.54 -4.95 -9.19
N PHE A 40 0.48 -4.13 -9.21
CA PHE A 40 0.54 -2.72 -8.83
C PHE A 40 -0.32 -2.47 -7.58
N PHE A 41 0.27 -1.87 -6.56
CA PHE A 41 -0.46 -1.29 -5.44
C PHE A 41 -0.74 0.18 -5.69
N CYS A 42 -2.01 0.57 -5.57
CA CYS A 42 -2.46 1.92 -5.84
C CYS A 42 -2.71 2.67 -4.53
N THR A 43 -1.84 3.62 -4.19
CA THR A 43 -1.95 4.40 -2.94
C THR A 43 -3.23 5.23 -2.91
N MET A 44 -3.70 5.74 -4.05
CA MET A 44 -4.99 6.42 -4.16
C MET A 44 -6.18 5.50 -3.81
N LYS A 45 -6.18 4.26 -4.34
CA LYS A 45 -7.22 3.26 -4.01
C LYS A 45 -7.23 2.96 -2.52
N LEU A 46 -6.05 2.66 -1.97
CA LEU A 46 -5.89 2.31 -0.56
C LEU A 46 -6.35 3.47 0.34
N SER A 47 -5.95 4.69 0.02
CA SER A 47 -6.34 5.89 0.77
C SER A 47 -7.86 6.09 0.77
N ARG A 48 -8.54 5.92 -0.37
CA ARG A 48 -10.03 5.98 -0.44
C ARG A 48 -10.75 4.96 0.44
N ARG A 49 -10.07 3.87 0.83
CA ARG A 49 -10.64 2.78 1.64
C ARG A 49 -10.32 2.94 3.12
N LEU A 50 -9.14 3.48 3.42
CA LEU A 50 -8.60 3.58 4.77
C LEU A 50 -8.87 4.95 5.41
N ILE A 51 -8.96 5.99 4.58
CA ILE A 51 -9.15 7.38 4.98
C ILE A 51 -10.28 7.94 4.10
N PRO A 52 -11.53 7.47 4.28
CA PRO A 52 -12.63 7.86 3.41
C PRO A 52 -13.01 9.34 3.58
N ASP A 53 -13.82 9.84 2.64
CA ASP A 53 -14.52 11.12 2.73
C ASP A 53 -13.62 12.38 2.76
N LEU A 54 -12.40 12.27 2.20
CA LEU A 54 -11.55 13.43 1.90
C LEU A 54 -12.02 14.18 0.64
N PRO A 55 -11.85 15.52 0.58
CA PRO A 55 -12.28 16.33 -0.56
C PRO A 55 -11.52 16.04 -1.86
N SER A 56 -10.30 15.52 -1.76
CA SER A 56 -9.46 15.16 -2.91
C SER A 56 -8.51 14.03 -2.54
N TYR A 57 -8.27 13.14 -3.51
CA TYR A 57 -7.27 12.08 -3.42
C TYR A 57 -6.16 12.24 -4.46
N LYS A 58 -6.02 13.43 -5.07
CA LYS A 58 -4.82 13.75 -5.86
C LYS A 58 -3.61 13.75 -4.94
N LEU A 59 -2.45 13.28 -5.42
CA LEU A 59 -1.25 13.09 -4.59
C LEU A 59 -0.95 14.30 -3.71
N GLY A 60 -0.76 15.48 -4.31
CA GLY A 60 -0.43 16.70 -3.57
C GLY A 60 -1.48 17.10 -2.53
N SER A 61 -2.78 17.07 -2.87
CA SER A 61 -3.85 17.41 -1.91
C SER A 61 -3.90 16.41 -0.74
N LEU A 62 -3.73 15.13 -1.05
CA LEU A 62 -3.79 14.06 -0.07
C LEU A 62 -2.58 14.11 0.88
N THR A 63 -1.37 14.28 0.34
CA THR A 63 -0.15 14.38 1.15
C THR A 63 -0.16 15.65 2.00
N GLN A 64 -0.63 16.76 1.47
CA GLN A 64 -0.84 17.99 2.24
C GLN A 64 -1.83 17.78 3.39
N HIS A 65 -2.99 17.16 3.12
CA HIS A 65 -3.99 16.88 4.16
C HIS A 65 -3.44 15.97 5.28
N LEU A 66 -2.55 15.03 4.92
CA LEU A 66 -1.93 14.10 5.86
C LEU A 66 -0.65 14.63 6.53
N ASN A 67 -0.29 15.89 6.26
CA ASN A 67 0.95 16.54 6.69
C ASN A 67 2.20 15.71 6.32
N LEU A 68 2.23 15.22 5.08
CA LEU A 68 3.35 14.50 4.51
C LEU A 68 4.18 15.43 3.61
N SER A 69 5.48 15.48 3.85
CA SER A 69 6.44 16.25 3.07
C SER A 69 7.42 15.33 2.35
N SER A 70 7.86 15.75 1.17
CA SER A 70 8.95 15.09 0.46
C SER A 70 10.30 15.60 0.99
N PRO A 71 11.29 14.73 1.20
CA PRO A 71 12.67 15.14 1.50
C PRO A 71 13.40 15.73 0.28
N ALA A 72 12.85 15.58 -0.93
CA ALA A 72 13.30 16.31 -2.11
C ALA A 72 12.57 17.65 -2.20
N ASP A 73 13.30 18.75 -2.44
CA ASP A 73 12.72 20.07 -2.65
C ASP A 73 11.80 20.13 -3.88
N GLY A 74 10.85 21.06 -3.91
CA GLY A 74 9.94 21.26 -5.05
C GLY A 74 10.63 21.66 -6.37
N ASN A 75 11.93 22.00 -6.32
CA ASN A 75 12.78 22.31 -7.47
C ASN A 75 13.38 21.06 -8.15
N TYR A 76 13.26 19.87 -7.55
CA TYR A 76 13.66 18.63 -8.19
C TYR A 76 12.74 18.29 -9.37
N ARG A 77 13.22 17.44 -10.28
CA ARG A 77 12.42 16.88 -11.38
C ARG A 77 11.09 16.37 -10.81
N ARG A 78 9.96 16.95 -11.23
CA ARG A 78 8.61 16.67 -10.69
C ARG A 78 8.34 15.18 -10.45
N ALA A 79 8.79 14.32 -11.36
CA ALA A 79 8.66 12.87 -11.24
C ALA A 79 9.34 12.28 -9.97
N LEU A 80 10.55 12.74 -9.63
CA LEU A 80 11.23 12.29 -8.41
C LEU A 80 10.50 12.77 -7.16
N TYR A 81 10.05 14.03 -7.16
CA TYR A 81 9.27 14.61 -6.06
C TYR A 81 7.98 13.80 -5.81
N ASP A 82 7.23 13.48 -6.88
CA ASP A 82 6.01 12.67 -6.80
C ASP A 82 6.29 11.24 -6.31
N VAL A 83 7.41 10.64 -6.71
CA VAL A 83 7.85 9.33 -6.20
C VAL A 83 8.12 9.39 -4.70
N MET A 84 8.85 10.41 -4.23
CA MET A 84 9.16 10.56 -2.81
C MET A 84 7.91 10.78 -1.96
N LEU A 85 6.97 11.62 -2.43
CA LEU A 85 5.66 11.77 -1.79
C LEU A 85 4.87 10.46 -1.78
N THR A 86 4.92 9.69 -2.86
CA THR A 86 4.26 8.38 -2.94
C THR A 86 4.85 7.39 -1.94
N VAL A 87 6.16 7.43 -1.69
CA VAL A 87 6.84 6.62 -0.66
C VAL A 87 6.37 6.99 0.74
N GLU A 88 6.32 8.27 1.07
CA GLU A 88 5.83 8.71 2.39
C GLU A 88 4.35 8.37 2.60
N LEU A 89 3.53 8.52 1.56
CA LEU A 89 2.13 8.08 1.58
C LEU A 89 2.02 6.56 1.77
N TRP A 90 2.86 5.77 1.10
CA TRP A 90 2.89 4.31 1.26
C TRP A 90 3.21 3.90 2.69
N LYS A 91 4.23 4.51 3.31
CA LYS A 91 4.56 4.30 4.72
C LYS A 91 3.39 4.65 5.63
N ARG A 92 2.74 5.81 5.42
CA ARG A 92 1.56 6.20 6.21
C ARG A 92 0.42 5.20 6.09
N ILE A 93 0.15 4.70 4.88
CA ILE A 93 -0.85 3.65 4.65
C ILE A 93 -0.48 2.38 5.43
N GLY A 94 0.79 1.95 5.37
CA GLY A 94 1.28 0.80 6.12
C GLY A 94 1.07 0.95 7.63
N ASN A 95 1.36 2.13 8.19
CA ASN A 95 1.14 2.42 9.60
C ASN A 95 -0.35 2.35 9.97
N ILE A 96 -1.24 2.95 9.17
CA ILE A 96 -2.70 2.89 9.42
C ILE A 96 -3.20 1.44 9.45
N ILE A 97 -2.73 0.61 8.53
CA ILE A 97 -3.11 -0.81 8.53
C ILE A 97 -2.52 -1.51 9.75
N SER A 98 -1.23 -1.31 10.03
CA SER A 98 -0.52 -1.90 11.17
C SER A 98 -1.23 -1.60 12.49
N ASP A 99 -1.56 -0.34 12.75
CA ASP A 99 -2.24 0.10 13.97
C ASP A 99 -3.60 -0.58 14.13
N ARG A 100 -4.33 -0.77 13.02
CA ARG A 100 -5.63 -1.46 13.04
C ARG A 100 -5.54 -2.96 13.25
N ILE A 101 -4.43 -3.61 12.87
CA ILE A 101 -4.25 -5.07 13.02
C ILE A 101 -3.34 -5.44 14.20
N GLY A 102 -3.24 -4.57 15.21
CA GLY A 102 -2.51 -4.86 16.45
C GLY A 102 -1.00 -4.62 16.37
N GLY A 103 -0.56 -3.68 15.53
CA GLY A 103 0.83 -3.18 15.48
C GLY A 103 1.79 -4.02 14.62
N LYS A 104 1.28 -4.97 13.83
CA LYS A 104 2.09 -5.80 12.93
C LYS A 104 2.25 -5.15 11.56
N ALA A 105 3.43 -5.30 10.97
CA ALA A 105 3.65 -4.91 9.58
C ALA A 105 2.69 -5.70 8.64
N PRO A 106 1.90 -5.01 7.79
CA PRO A 106 0.95 -5.68 6.92
C PRO A 106 1.65 -6.46 5.80
N SER A 107 1.18 -7.68 5.55
CA SER A 107 1.64 -8.48 4.42
C SER A 107 1.11 -7.94 3.09
N ARG A 108 1.73 -8.38 1.98
CA ARG A 108 1.32 -8.02 0.62
C ARG A 108 -0.14 -8.40 0.34
N GLU A 109 -0.59 -9.52 0.90
CA GLU A 109 -1.93 -10.08 0.73
C GLU A 109 -2.98 -9.18 1.38
N ILE A 110 -2.65 -8.54 2.51
CA ILE A 110 -3.52 -7.57 3.18
C ILE A 110 -3.73 -6.34 2.29
N TYR A 111 -2.67 -5.77 1.71
CA TYR A 111 -2.80 -4.65 0.77
C TYR A 111 -3.68 -5.03 -0.42
N HIS A 112 -3.46 -6.21 -1.01
CA HIS A 112 -4.25 -6.69 -2.15
C HIS A 112 -5.72 -6.89 -1.79
N ALA A 113 -6.00 -7.49 -0.63
CA ALA A 113 -7.36 -7.69 -0.14
C ALA A 113 -8.08 -6.35 0.04
N ILE A 114 -7.46 -5.37 0.70
CA ILE A 114 -8.03 -4.03 0.89
C ILE A 114 -8.34 -3.40 -0.47
N MET A 115 -7.41 -3.44 -1.43
CA MET A 115 -7.65 -2.88 -2.77
C MET A 115 -8.85 -3.49 -3.49
N LYS A 116 -9.21 -4.75 -3.21
CA LYS A 116 -10.39 -5.42 -3.79
C LYS A 116 -11.69 -5.06 -3.06
N LYS A 117 -11.62 -4.59 -1.81
CA LYS A 117 -12.80 -4.15 -1.04
C LYS A 117 -13.32 -2.79 -1.53
N SER A 118 -14.58 -2.51 -1.21
CA SER A 118 -15.19 -1.17 -1.29
C SER A 118 -14.81 -0.32 -0.07
N LYS A 119 -15.09 0.99 -0.12
CA LYS A 119 -14.89 1.88 1.03
C LYS A 119 -15.70 1.45 2.27
N ALA A 120 -16.89 0.88 2.06
CA ALA A 120 -17.77 0.43 3.15
C ALA A 120 -17.32 -0.89 3.78
N THR A 121 -16.67 -1.76 3.01
CA THR A 121 -16.28 -3.12 3.46
C THR A 121 -14.83 -3.23 3.93
N ALA A 122 -13.98 -2.25 3.60
CA ALA A 122 -12.58 -2.28 4.00
C ALA A 122 -12.37 -2.16 5.52
N PRO A 123 -13.10 -1.30 6.26
CA PRO A 123 -12.99 -1.25 7.73
C PRO A 123 -13.33 -2.59 8.37
N LYS A 124 -14.48 -3.18 8.03
CA LYS A 124 -14.93 -4.49 8.56
C LYS A 124 -13.92 -5.61 8.34
N TYR A 125 -13.20 -5.58 7.23
CA TYR A 125 -12.14 -6.56 6.95
C TYR A 125 -10.96 -6.41 7.91
N LEU A 126 -10.56 -5.17 8.23
CA LEU A 126 -9.48 -4.90 9.16
C LEU A 126 -9.88 -5.25 10.59
N ASP A 127 -11.11 -4.93 11.00
CA ASP A 127 -11.64 -5.27 12.32
C ASP A 127 -11.62 -6.79 12.54
N LYS A 128 -12.05 -7.56 11.53
CA LYS A 128 -11.98 -9.02 11.56
C LYS A 128 -10.54 -9.55 11.71
N LEU A 129 -9.57 -8.97 10.99
CA LEU A 129 -8.16 -9.36 11.13
C LEU A 129 -7.63 -9.06 12.54
N ALA A 130 -8.04 -7.96 13.14
CA ALA A 130 -7.64 -7.60 14.50
C ALA A 130 -8.21 -8.58 15.55
N GLU A 131 -9.47 -9.00 15.38
CA GLU A 131 -10.13 -9.98 16.24
C GLU A 131 -9.47 -11.37 16.17
N GLU A 132 -9.15 -11.85 14.97
CA GLU A 132 -8.47 -13.13 14.76
C GLU A 132 -7.10 -13.17 15.46
N GLU A 133 -6.39 -12.03 15.50
CA GLU A 133 -5.11 -11.89 16.19
C GLU A 133 -5.26 -11.76 17.72
N GLY A 134 -6.30 -11.05 18.19
CA GLY A 134 -6.63 -10.97 19.62
C GLY A 134 -6.99 -12.34 20.20
N ASN A 135 -7.80 -13.13 19.48
CA ASN A 135 -8.16 -14.50 19.86
C ASN A 135 -6.96 -15.46 19.73
N GLY A 136 -6.09 -15.28 18.74
CA GLY A 136 -4.86 -16.06 18.59
C GLY A 136 -3.84 -15.87 19.71
N LYS A 137 -3.83 -14.69 20.37
CA LYS A 137 -3.06 -14.45 21.60
C LYS A 137 -3.68 -15.12 22.82
N ALA A 138 -5.00 -15.10 22.97
CA ALA A 138 -5.70 -15.72 24.10
C ALA A 138 -5.53 -17.25 24.17
N LEU A 139 -5.42 -17.93 23.02
CA LEU A 139 -5.14 -19.38 22.98
C LEU A 139 -3.67 -19.76 23.22
N ARG A 140 -2.72 -18.83 23.08
CA ARG A 140 -1.28 -19.11 23.28
C ARG A 140 -0.78 -18.82 24.69
N SER A 141 -1.61 -18.26 25.55
CA SER A 141 -1.37 -18.12 26.99
C SER A 141 -2.04 -19.26 27.76
N SER A 142 -1.54 -20.49 27.62
CA SER A 142 -1.74 -21.52 28.67
C SER A 142 -0.59 -21.42 29.66
N PRO A 143 -0.84 -21.52 30.97
CA PRO A 143 0.19 -21.39 31.98
C PRO A 143 1.13 -22.59 31.86
N VAL A 144 2.43 -22.32 31.91
CA VAL A 144 3.42 -23.34 32.26
C VAL A 144 3.02 -23.81 33.67
N LEU A 145 2.36 -24.97 33.73
CA LEU A 145 2.19 -25.73 34.96
C LEU A 145 3.60 -26.01 35.48
N GLY A 146 3.98 -25.34 36.55
CA GLY A 146 5.08 -25.81 37.38
C GLY A 146 4.63 -27.06 38.12
N GLU A 147 5.49 -28.08 38.15
CA GLU A 147 5.82 -29.05 39.22
C GLU A 147 7.07 -29.81 38.68
N GLY A 148 8.15 -30.11 39.39
CA GLY A 148 8.53 -29.97 40.80
C GLY A 148 10.06 -30.07 40.94
#